data_AF-A0A376J217-F1
#
_entry.id   AF-A0A376J217-F1
#
_cell.length_a   1.000
_cell.length_b   1.000
_cell.length_c   1.000
_cell.angle_alpha   90.00
_cell.angle_beta   90.00
_cell.angle_gamma   90.00
#
_symmetry.space_group_name_H-M   'P 1'
#
loop_
_entity.id
_entity.type
_entity.pdbx_description
1 polymer ?
#
loop_
_entity_poly.entity_id
_entity_poly.type
_entity_poly.pdbx_seq_one_letter_code
_entity_poly.pdbx_strand_id
1 'polypeptide(L)' 'MHIISKAPFEECARKYPNDALALYSLYRVIKETDFSTPEEMRTAFPNLGQF' A
#
# COMPACT_ATOMS: atom_id res chain seq x y z
N MET A 1 11.69 0.08 -2.35
CA MET A 1 10.75 1.02 -3.05
C MET A 1 10.52 2.28 -2.21
N HIS A 2 10.67 3.49 -2.78
CA HIS A 2 10.52 4.76 -2.02
C HIS A 2 9.07 5.25 -2.03
N ILE A 3 8.37 5.14 -0.89
CA ILE A 3 7.02 5.72 -0.76
C ILE A 3 7.13 7.24 -0.75
N ILE A 4 6.63 7.88 -1.80
CA ILE A 4 6.71 9.34 -2.01
C ILE A 4 5.90 10.11 -0.96
N SER A 5 4.79 9.54 -0.47
CA SER A 5 4.04 10.18 0.62
C SER A 5 3.10 9.22 1.35
N LYS A 6 3.04 9.36 2.69
CA LYS A 6 2.09 8.66 3.57
C LYS A 6 0.72 9.36 3.63
N ALA A 7 0.66 10.64 3.28
CA ALA A 7 -0.55 11.46 3.31
C ALA A 7 -1.80 10.82 2.66
N PRO A 8 -1.72 10.25 1.43
CA PRO A 8 -2.91 9.62 0.81
C PRO A 8 -3.42 8.40 1.58
N PHE A 9 -2.54 7.65 2.25
CA PHE A 9 -2.95 6.51 3.07
C PHE A 9 -3.71 6.96 4.30
N GLU A 10 -3.25 8.03 4.96
CA GLU A 10 -3.91 8.58 6.15
C GLU A 10 -5.24 9.27 5.83
N GLU A 11 -5.32 9.93 4.67
CA GLU A 11 -6.56 10.55 4.21
C GLU A 11 -7.61 9.48 3.87
N CYS A 12 -7.22 8.43 3.12
CA CYS A 12 -8.09 7.31 2.83
C CYS A 12 -8.49 6.54 4.10
N ALA A 13 -7.58 6.35 5.06
CA ALA A 13 -7.91 5.69 6.33
C ALA A 13 -8.91 6.50 7.17
N ARG A 14 -8.85 7.84 7.12
CA ARG A 14 -9.85 8.71 7.76
C ARG A 14 -11.19 8.66 7.02
N LYS A 15 -11.17 8.58 5.69
CA LYS A 15 -12.36 8.57 4.84
C LYS A 15 -13.09 7.22 4.86
N TYR A 16 -12.34 6.13 4.99
CA TYR A 16 -12.81 4.76 5.01
C TYR A 16 -12.36 4.06 6.31
N PRO A 17 -13.01 4.34 7.45
CA PRO A 17 -12.60 3.80 8.74
C PRO A 17 -12.69 2.26 8.82
N ASN A 18 -13.59 1.64 8.05
CA ASN A 18 -13.69 0.18 7.96
C ASN A 18 -12.46 -0.45 7.28
N ASP A 19 -11.88 0.23 6.30
CA ASP A 19 -10.73 -0.23 5.51
C ASP A 19 -9.40 0.36 6.00
N ALA A 20 -9.43 1.23 7.01
CA ALA A 20 -8.26 1.91 7.56
C ALA A 20 -7.16 0.93 7.97
N LEU A 21 -7.54 -0.19 8.59
CA LEU A 21 -6.59 -1.22 9.03
C LEU A 21 -5.91 -1.90 7.85
N ALA A 22 -6.64 -2.17 6.77
CA ALA A 22 -6.08 -2.70 5.52
C ALA A 22 -5.13 -1.70 4.85
N LEU A 23 -5.48 -0.41 4.83
CA LEU A 23 -4.64 0.67 4.30
C LEU A 23 -3.32 0.84 5.09
N TYR A 24 -3.38 0.79 6.43
CA TYR A 24 -2.17 0.85 7.25
C TYR A 24 -1.30 -0.40 7.10
N SER A 25 -1.92 -1.57 7.00
CA SER A 25 -1.21 -2.83 6.76
C SER A 25 -0.51 -2.82 5.40
N LEU A 26 -1.18 -2.32 4.36
CA LEU A 26 -0.60 -2.10 3.04
C LEU A 26 0.60 -1.16 3.07
N TYR A 27 0.46 0.01 3.70
CA TYR A 27 1.55 0.97 3.86
C TYR A 27 2.75 0.35 4.57
N ARG A 28 2.50 -0.41 5.64
CA ARG A 28 3.53 -1.09 6.42
C ARG A 28 4.27 -2.13 5.58
N VAL A 29 3.55 -2.98 4.85
CA VAL A 29 4.16 -4.00 3.97
C VAL A 29 5.02 -3.34 2.89
N ILE A 30 4.54 -2.29 2.22
CA ILE A 30 5.32 -1.58 1.19
C ILE A 30 6.53 -0.86 1.77
N LYS A 31 6.45 -0.38 3.02
CA LYS A 31 7.56 0.31 3.70
C LYS A 31 8.62 -0.65 4.22
N GLU A 32 8.21 -1.78 4.79
CA GLU A 32 9.12 -2.79 5.36
C GLU A 32 9.69 -3.72 4.28
N THR A 33 8.97 -3.91 3.17
CA THR A 33 9.43 -4.75 2.06
C THR A 33 10.09 -3.90 1.00
N ASP A 34 11.39 -4.10 0.78
CA ASP A 34 12.07 -3.48 -0.34
C ASP A 34 11.82 -4.30 -1.61
N PHE A 35 10.74 -3.97 -2.32
CA PHE A 35 10.47 -4.54 -3.63
C PHE A 35 11.51 -4.02 -4.63
N SER A 36 12.33 -4.93 -5.17
CA SER A 36 13.34 -4.61 -6.18
C SER A 36 12.74 -4.52 -7.57
N THR A 37 11.64 -5.24 -7.80
CA THR A 37 10.91 -5.24 -9.08
C THR A 37 9.41 -5.05 -8.88
N PRO A 38 8.71 -4.42 -9.84
CA PRO A 38 7.25 -4.29 -9.79
C PRO A 38 6.51 -5.63 -9.88
N GLU A 39 7.13 -6.69 -10.37
CA GLU A 39 6.54 -8.03 -10.39
C GLU A 39 6.44 -8.64 -8.99
N GLU A 40 7.46 -8.48 -8.14
CA GLU A 40 7.38 -8.92 -6.73
C GLU A 40 6.26 -8.20 -5.97
N MET A 41 6.05 -6.92 -6.28
CA MET A 41 4.93 -6.16 -5.71
C MET A 41 3.57 -6.70 -6.20
N ARG A 42 3.48 -7.13 -7.46
CA ARG A 42 2.27 -7.80 -8.00
C ARG A 42 2.03 -9.17 -7.36
N THR A 43 3.08 -9.90 -6.99
CA THR A 43 2.93 -11.15 -6.24
C THR A 43 2.36 -10.91 -4.84
N ALA A 44 2.82 -9.85 -4.15
CA ALA A 44 2.29 -9.47 -2.84
C ALA A 44 0.88 -8.86 -2.92
N PHE A 45 0.58 -8.16 -4.01
CA PHE A 45 -0.71 -7.51 -4.26
C PHE A 45 -1.26 -7.91 -5.64
N PRO A 46 -1.86 -9.10 -5.77
CA PRO A 46 -2.36 -9.61 -7.05
C PRO A 46 -3.50 -8.76 -7.64
N ASN A 47 -4.19 -7.95 -6.83
CA ASN A 47 -5.20 -6.98 -7.26
C ASN A 47 -4.63 -5.59 -7.59
N LEU A 48 -3.30 -5.41 -7.60
CA LEU A 48 -2.65 -4.16 -8.02
C LEU A 48 -2.61 -4.01 -9.55
N GLY A 49 -3.69 -4.41 -10.22
CA GLY A 49 -3.85 -4.39 -11.68
C GLY A 49 -4.90 -3.37 -12.08
N GLN A 50 -4.49 -2.42 -12.96
CA GLN A 50 -5.30 -1.46 -13.71
C GLN A 50 -6.61 -1.01 -13.04
N PHE A 51 -6.51 0.05 -12.22
CA PHE A 51 -7.63 0.96 -11.97
C PHE A 51 -7.66 2.04 -13.04
#